data_AF-X1SU51-F1
#
_entry.id   AF-X1SU51-F1
#
_cell.length_a   1.000
_cell.length_b   1.000
_cell.length_c   1.000
_cell.angle_alpha   90.00
_cell.angle_beta   90.00
_cell.angle_gamma   90.00
#
_symmetry.space_group_name_H-M   'P 1'
#
loop_
_entity.id
_entity.type
_entity.pdbx_description
1 polymer ?
#
loop_
_entity_poly.entity_id
_entity_poly.type
_entity_poly.pdbx_seq_one_letter_code
_entity_poly.pdbx_strand_id
1 'polypeptide(L)'
;MTIITKKKPFEEVLGALKNVNKIGLVSCGSCAAMCQTGGTEGAKEMAEKLEQEGFEIVITIVPEEVCDNRVMMKDFRKIDEELGEIDAILTLSCGLGVASIIQVLSKKHPDIPVFISNNTEFMGMTERIGRFYMRCRGCGDCLLNETGGICPITTCAKSLMNGPCGGMVRGKCEVG
;
A
#
# COMPACT_ATOMS: atom_id res chain seq x y z
N MET A 1 7.73 -3.77 -8.73
CA MET A 1 6.27 -3.99 -8.85
C MET A 1 5.56 -2.82 -8.20
N THR A 2 4.52 -2.25 -8.81
CA THR A 2 3.77 -1.15 -8.21
C THR A 2 2.43 -1.63 -7.70
N ILE A 3 2.22 -1.51 -6.39
CA ILE A 3 0.90 -1.68 -5.78
C ILE A 3 0.23 -0.32 -5.77
N ILE A 4 -0.94 -0.23 -6.41
CA ILE A 4 -1.75 0.98 -6.40
C ILE A 4 -2.46 1.08 -5.07
N THR A 5 -2.38 2.25 -4.47
CA THR A 5 -2.98 2.56 -3.18
C THR A 5 -3.87 3.78 -3.28
N LYS A 6 -4.91 3.81 -2.44
CA LYS A 6 -5.85 4.94 -2.32
C LYS A 6 -5.96 5.33 -0.85
N LYS A 7 -5.95 6.62 -0.53
CA LYS A 7 -6.20 7.08 0.85
C LYS A 7 -7.56 6.58 1.33
N LYS A 8 -7.61 6.00 2.53
CA LYS A 8 -8.88 5.74 3.23
C LYS A 8 -9.56 7.08 3.58
N PRO A 9 -10.89 7.09 3.77
CA PRO A 9 -11.54 8.21 4.44
C PRO A 9 -10.84 8.51 5.77
N PHE A 10 -10.62 9.79 6.07
CA PHE A 10 -9.84 10.16 7.25
C PHE A 10 -10.55 9.74 8.55
N GLU A 11 -11.88 9.77 8.55
CA GLU A 11 -12.73 9.32 9.66
C GLU A 11 -12.56 7.83 9.95
N GLU A 12 -12.27 7.00 8.93
CA GLU A 12 -11.95 5.58 9.11
C GLU A 12 -10.61 5.42 9.84
N VAL A 13 -9.62 6.25 9.49
CA VAL A 13 -8.29 6.26 10.13
C VAL A 13 -8.39 6.72 11.58
N LEU A 14 -9.10 7.83 11.85
CA LEU A 14 -9.37 8.30 13.22
C LEU A 14 -10.12 7.25 14.03
N GLY A 15 -11.09 6.58 13.39
CA GLY A 15 -11.84 5.49 13.99
C GLY A 15 -10.97 4.31 14.43
N ALA A 16 -9.89 4.02 13.70
CA ALA A 16 -8.92 3.00 14.05
C ALA A 16 -7.97 3.43 15.18
N LEU A 17 -7.69 4.74 15.30
CA LEU A 17 -6.74 5.32 16.27
C LEU A 17 -7.37 5.77 17.60
N LYS A 18 -8.63 5.44 17.88
CA LYS A 18 -9.41 5.99 19.02
C LYS A 18 -8.75 5.91 20.42
N ASN A 19 -7.84 4.96 20.64
CA ASN A 19 -7.17 4.76 21.93
C ASN A 19 -5.64 4.94 21.82
N VAL A 20 -5.19 5.67 20.81
CA VAL A 20 -3.78 5.95 20.53
C VAL A 20 -3.54 7.44 20.80
N ASN A 21 -2.42 7.82 21.41
CA ASN A 21 -2.03 9.21 21.57
C ASN A 21 -0.74 9.52 20.80
N LYS A 22 0.30 8.72 21.02
CA LYS A 22 1.62 8.86 20.40
C LYS A 22 1.77 7.97 19.18
N ILE A 23 2.04 8.57 18.02
CA ILE A 23 2.08 7.88 16.73
C ILE A 23 3.49 7.91 16.13
N GLY A 24 3.95 6.75 15.69
CA GLY A 24 5.03 6.62 14.71
C GLY A 24 4.46 6.57 13.29
N LEU A 25 4.85 7.50 12.43
CA LEU A 25 4.44 7.52 11.03
C LEU A 25 5.46 6.79 10.14
N VAL A 26 4.99 5.80 9.39
CA VAL A 26 5.79 5.08 8.38
C VAL A 26 5.18 5.25 7.00
N SER A 27 5.79 6.06 6.14
CA SER A 27 5.27 6.36 4.81
C SER A 27 6.08 5.69 3.72
N CYS A 28 5.45 4.95 2.80
CA CYS A 28 6.17 4.26 1.74
C CYS A 28 6.63 5.23 0.63
N GLY A 29 7.94 5.30 0.41
CA GLY A 29 8.60 6.19 -0.54
C GLY A 29 8.56 5.76 -2.00
N SER A 30 8.10 4.54 -2.30
CA SER A 30 8.02 4.01 -3.67
C SER A 30 6.59 4.01 -4.21
N CYS A 31 5.86 2.90 -4.07
CA CYS A 31 4.55 2.72 -4.71
C CYS A 31 3.47 3.65 -4.14
N ALA A 32 3.41 3.86 -2.83
CA ALA A 32 2.44 4.78 -2.22
C ALA A 32 2.74 6.25 -2.57
N ALA A 33 4.02 6.64 -2.60
CA ALA A 33 4.47 7.95 -3.06
C ALA A 33 4.08 8.20 -4.52
N MET A 34 4.29 7.22 -5.41
CA MET A 34 3.87 7.29 -6.81
C MET A 34 2.35 7.47 -6.96
N CYS A 35 1.57 6.86 -6.06
CA CYS A 35 0.12 7.02 -6.00
C CYS A 35 -0.33 8.33 -5.32
N GLN A 36 0.59 9.16 -4.83
CA GLN A 36 0.29 10.37 -4.04
C GLN A 36 -0.52 10.06 -2.76
N THR A 37 -0.26 8.90 -2.17
CA THR A 37 -0.89 8.41 -0.94
C THR A 37 0.13 8.07 0.16
N GLY A 38 1.40 8.36 -0.10
CA GLY A 38 2.52 8.16 0.79
C GLY A 38 3.68 9.06 0.38
N GLY A 39 4.92 8.63 0.59
CA GLY A 39 6.10 9.46 0.42
C GLY A 39 6.19 10.60 1.43
N THR A 40 7.15 11.50 1.20
CA THR A 40 7.44 12.64 2.10
C THR A 40 6.26 13.60 2.22
N GLU A 41 5.67 14.02 1.09
CA GLU A 41 4.53 14.93 1.08
C GLU A 41 3.31 14.31 1.75
N GLY A 42 3.02 13.03 1.48
CA GLY A 42 1.92 12.31 2.13
C GLY A 42 2.13 12.15 3.63
N ALA A 43 3.36 11.89 4.07
CA ALA A 43 3.71 11.79 5.49
C ALA A 43 3.48 13.12 6.21
N LYS A 44 3.94 14.22 5.60
CA LYS A 44 3.76 15.58 6.12
C LYS A 44 2.28 15.96 6.22
N GLU A 45 1.51 15.74 5.16
CA GLU A 45 0.06 16.02 5.17
C GLU A 45 -0.67 15.21 6.25
N MET A 46 -0.31 13.94 6.44
CA MET A 46 -0.93 13.09 7.46
C MET A 46 -0.52 13.51 8.87
N ALA A 47 0.75 13.87 9.09
CA ALA A 47 1.23 14.37 10.37
C ALA A 47 0.46 15.63 10.78
N GLU A 48 0.37 16.63 9.90
CA GLU A 48 -0.36 17.88 10.15
C GLU A 48 -1.85 17.62 10.48
N LYS A 49 -2.50 16.69 9.78
CA LYS A 49 -3.90 16.32 10.04
C LYS A 49 -4.08 15.63 11.39
N LEU A 50 -3.18 14.74 11.77
CA LEU A 50 -3.25 14.03 13.04
C LEU A 50 -2.95 14.97 14.21
N GLU A 51 -1.97 15.86 14.08
CA GLU A 51 -1.66 16.86 15.10
C GLU A 51 -2.85 17.80 15.36
N GLN A 52 -3.59 18.17 14.32
CA GLN A 52 -4.83 18.96 14.44
C GLN A 52 -5.94 18.23 15.21
N GLU A 53 -5.97 16.89 15.15
CA GLU A 53 -6.89 16.04 15.90
C GLU A 53 -6.37 15.70 17.32
N GLY A 54 -5.21 16.23 17.69
CA GLY A 54 -4.65 16.11 19.05
C GLY A 54 -3.70 14.93 19.28
N PHE A 55 -3.29 14.22 18.23
CA PHE A 55 -2.26 13.17 18.34
C PHE A 55 -0.85 13.77 18.41
N GLU A 56 0.06 13.10 19.11
CA GLU A 56 1.49 13.44 19.16
C GLU A 56 2.26 12.60 18.13
N ILE A 57 2.88 13.23 17.14
CA ILE A 57 3.76 12.54 16.18
C ILE A 57 5.18 12.49 16.75
N VAL A 58 5.58 11.32 17.25
CA VAL A 58 6.90 11.15 17.89
C VAL A 58 8.00 10.99 16.84
N ILE A 59 7.72 10.20 15.81
CA ILE A 59 8.68 9.91 14.74
C ILE A 59 7.99 9.77 13.40
N THR A 60 8.62 10.29 12.35
CA THR A 60 8.19 10.09 10.97
C THR A 60 9.35 9.58 10.14
N ILE A 61 9.17 8.44 9.48
CA ILE A 61 10.14 7.90 8.52
C ILE A 61 9.49 7.66 7.17
N VAL A 62 10.31 7.78 6.12
CA VAL A 62 9.89 7.52 4.73
C VAL A 62 10.82 6.47 4.10
N PRO A 63 10.67 5.17 4.42
CA PRO A 63 11.46 4.12 3.81
C PRO A 63 11.17 4.00 2.32
N GLU A 64 12.20 3.74 1.52
CA GLU A 64 12.07 3.55 0.06
C GLU A 64 11.08 2.41 -0.26
N GLU A 65 11.26 1.25 0.38
CA GLU A 65 10.38 0.10 0.27
C GLU A 65 9.98 -0.42 1.65
N VAL A 66 8.74 -0.14 2.06
CA VAL A 66 8.22 -0.61 3.36
C VAL A 66 8.00 -2.12 3.36
N CYS A 67 7.71 -2.72 2.20
CA CYS A 67 7.53 -4.17 2.06
C CYS A 67 8.85 -4.97 2.03
N ASP A 68 10.02 -4.32 2.10
CA ASP A 68 11.31 -5.01 2.25
C ASP A 68 11.74 -5.02 3.72
N ASN A 69 11.67 -6.21 4.35
CA ASN A 69 12.06 -6.40 5.75
C ASN A 69 13.49 -5.92 6.04
N ARG A 70 14.43 -5.99 5.07
CA ARG A 70 15.82 -5.56 5.25
C ARG A 70 15.92 -4.04 5.37
N VAL A 71 15.15 -3.32 4.55
CA VAL A 71 15.04 -1.86 4.61
C VAL A 71 14.40 -1.45 5.92
N MET A 72 13.27 -2.05 6.28
CA MET A 72 12.57 -1.78 7.54
C MET A 72 13.42 -2.09 8.78
N MET A 73 14.15 -3.22 8.80
CA MET A 73 15.07 -3.54 9.89
C MET A 73 16.18 -2.48 10.03
N LYS A 74 16.73 -2.00 8.92
CA LYS A 74 17.78 -0.97 8.94
C LYS A 74 17.24 0.36 9.45
N ASP A 75 16.05 0.75 9.03
CA ASP A 75 15.49 2.06 9.37
C ASP A 75 14.92 2.08 10.80
N PHE A 76 14.24 1.01 11.25
CA PHE A 76 13.79 0.89 12.65
C PHE A 76 14.94 0.81 13.66
N ARG A 77 16.09 0.23 13.29
CA ARG A 77 17.28 0.27 14.17
C ARG A 77 17.79 1.68 14.46
N LYS A 78 17.56 2.63 13.56
CA LYS A 78 18.00 4.02 13.75
C LYS A 78 17.08 4.81 14.67
N ILE A 79 15.86 4.33 14.87
CA ILE A 79 14.81 4.98 15.65
C ILE A 79 14.31 4.07 16.79
N ASP A 80 15.15 3.14 17.25
CA ASP A 80 14.74 2.10 18.20
C ASP A 80 14.32 2.68 19.56
N GLU A 81 14.90 3.82 19.93
CA GLU A 81 14.57 4.55 21.16
C GLU A 81 13.20 5.23 21.03
N GLU A 82 12.95 5.93 19.93
CA GLU A 82 11.68 6.61 19.63
C GLU A 82 10.53 5.61 19.44
N LEU A 83 10.80 4.41 18.92
CA LEU A 83 9.83 3.32 18.87
C LEU A 83 9.37 2.88 20.26
N GLY A 84 10.20 3.04 21.29
CA GLY A 84 9.83 2.76 22.68
C GLY A 84 8.88 3.80 23.30
N GLU A 85 8.67 4.93 22.63
CA GLU A 85 7.86 6.05 23.12
C GLU A 85 6.47 6.14 22.45
N ILE A 86 6.21 5.37 21.39
CA ILE A 86 4.95 5.42 20.65
C ILE A 86 3.93 4.39 21.14
N ASP A 87 2.66 4.73 21.04
CA ASP A 87 1.54 3.83 21.33
C ASP A 87 1.19 2.96 20.12
N ALA A 88 1.42 3.47 18.89
CA ALA A 88 1.11 2.76 17.66
C ALA A 88 1.91 3.29 16.46
N ILE A 89 2.01 2.47 15.42
CA ILE A 89 2.44 2.92 14.09
C ILE A 89 1.20 3.14 13.20
N LEU A 90 1.13 4.30 12.55
CA LEU A 90 0.26 4.48 11.38
C LEU A 90 1.11 4.46 10.11
N THR A 91 0.80 3.55 9.19
CA THR A 91 1.51 3.45 7.92
C THR A 91 0.71 3.96 6.72
N LEU A 92 1.37 4.78 5.90
CA LEU A 92 0.93 5.19 4.56
C LEU A 92 1.55 4.23 3.53
N SER A 93 1.08 2.99 3.53
CA SER A 93 1.56 1.93 2.66
C SER A 93 0.43 0.98 2.25
N CYS A 94 0.74 -0.08 1.50
CA CYS A 94 -0.22 -1.14 1.21
C CYS A 94 -0.19 -2.24 2.28
N GLY A 95 -1.02 -3.28 2.15
CA GLY A 95 -1.06 -4.39 3.10
C GLY A 95 0.26 -5.16 3.24
N LEU A 96 1.09 -5.22 2.19
CA LEU A 96 2.43 -5.81 2.28
C LEU A 96 3.36 -4.99 3.19
N GLY A 97 3.19 -3.67 3.21
CA GLY A 97 3.94 -2.79 4.11
C GLY A 97 3.59 -3.07 5.57
N VAL A 98 2.29 -3.21 5.88
CA VAL A 98 1.83 -3.61 7.22
C VAL A 98 2.44 -4.95 7.65
N ALA A 99 2.39 -5.96 6.78
CA ALA A 99 2.95 -7.28 7.08
C ALA A 99 4.46 -7.22 7.38
N SER A 100 5.22 -6.44 6.60
CA SER A 100 6.64 -6.21 6.82
C SER A 100 6.92 -5.51 8.16
N ILE A 101 6.19 -4.43 8.45
CA ILE A 101 6.34 -3.69 9.71
C ILE A 101 6.10 -4.62 10.91
N ILE A 102 4.98 -5.35 10.93
CA ILE A 102 4.64 -6.30 12.01
C ILE A 102 5.74 -7.36 12.15
N GLN A 103 6.19 -7.94 11.04
CA GLN A 103 7.24 -8.96 11.05
C GLN A 103 8.55 -8.43 11.64
N VAL A 104 8.94 -7.20 11.32
CA VAL A 104 10.18 -6.60 11.83
C VAL A 104 10.05 -6.22 13.30
N LEU A 105 8.92 -5.65 13.72
CA LEU A 105 8.66 -5.28 15.11
C LEU A 105 8.60 -6.48 16.05
N SER A 106 8.11 -7.63 15.57
CA SER A 106 7.91 -8.86 16.37
C SER A 106 9.12 -9.32 17.21
N LYS A 107 10.33 -8.89 16.86
CA LYS A 107 11.56 -9.24 17.59
C LYS A 107 11.86 -8.38 18.80
N LYS A 108 11.48 -7.10 18.79
CA LYS A 108 11.86 -6.11 19.81
C LYS A 108 10.69 -5.34 20.39
N HIS A 109 9.69 -5.05 19.56
CA HIS A 109 8.53 -4.21 19.88
C HIS A 109 7.23 -4.92 19.46
N PRO A 110 6.99 -6.17 19.89
CA PRO A 110 5.84 -6.97 19.41
C PRO A 110 4.48 -6.39 19.81
N ASP A 111 4.45 -5.54 20.84
CA ASP A 111 3.23 -4.98 21.40
C ASP A 111 2.75 -3.69 20.70
N ILE A 112 3.56 -3.12 19.80
CA ILE A 112 3.19 -1.92 19.05
C ILE A 112 2.20 -2.29 17.93
N PRO A 113 0.92 -1.88 18.00
CA PRO A 113 -0.04 -2.12 16.94
C PRO A 113 0.30 -1.30 15.69
N VAL A 114 -0.06 -1.85 14.52
CA VAL A 114 0.17 -1.23 13.21
C VAL A 114 -1.16 -0.98 12.52
N PHE A 115 -1.48 0.28 12.30
CA PHE A 115 -2.65 0.75 11.56
C PHE A 115 -2.27 1.22 10.17
N ILE A 116 -3.23 1.24 9.25
CA ILE A 116 -3.01 1.58 7.84
C ILE A 116 -3.94 2.71 7.41
N SER A 117 -3.42 3.71 6.71
CA SER A 117 -4.19 4.86 6.20
C SER A 117 -4.62 4.74 4.75
N ASN A 118 -4.18 3.68 4.04
CA ASN A 118 -4.46 3.45 2.63
C ASN A 118 -5.17 2.11 2.39
N ASN A 119 -6.01 2.08 1.37
CA ASN A 119 -6.50 0.86 0.75
C ASN A 119 -5.46 0.32 -0.25
N THR A 120 -5.31 -1.00 -0.28
CA THR A 120 -4.59 -1.71 -1.33
C THR A 120 -5.55 -2.00 -2.47
N GLU A 121 -5.35 -1.39 -3.63
CA GLU A 121 -6.27 -1.52 -4.75
C GLU A 121 -5.87 -2.70 -5.66
N PHE A 122 -4.72 -2.61 -6.34
CA PHE A 122 -4.28 -3.63 -7.28
C PHE A 122 -2.82 -3.49 -7.70
N MET A 123 -2.25 -4.55 -8.30
CA MET A 123 -0.97 -4.49 -9.00
C MET A 123 -1.15 -3.79 -10.34
N GLY A 124 -0.56 -2.61 -10.48
CA GLY A 124 -0.85 -1.70 -11.57
C GLY A 124 0.36 -1.32 -12.41
N MET A 125 0.05 -0.94 -13.65
CA MET A 125 0.94 -0.16 -14.50
C MET A 125 0.53 1.31 -14.43
N THR A 126 1.51 2.19 -14.26
CA THR A 126 1.30 3.65 -14.31
C THR A 126 1.36 4.09 -15.76
N GLU A 127 0.24 4.59 -16.30
CA GLU A 127 0.24 5.25 -17.62
C GLU A 127 0.75 6.69 -17.48
N ARG A 128 0.26 7.39 -16.45
CA ARG A 128 0.76 8.68 -15.96
C ARG A 128 0.37 8.82 -14.49
N ILE A 129 0.99 9.77 -13.78
CA ILE A 129 0.63 10.05 -12.38
C ILE A 129 -0.88 10.30 -12.27
N GLY A 130 -1.54 9.60 -11.36
CA GLY A 130 -2.99 9.64 -11.16
C GLY A 130 -3.82 8.77 -12.13
N ARG A 131 -3.20 8.09 -13.11
CA ARG A 131 -3.89 7.18 -14.03
C ARG A 131 -3.20 5.81 -14.07
N PHE A 132 -3.82 4.87 -13.39
CA PHE A 132 -3.29 3.53 -13.17
C PHE A 132 -4.22 2.48 -13.76
N TYR A 133 -3.65 1.38 -14.27
CA TYR A 133 -4.42 0.25 -14.79
C TYR A 133 -3.98 -1.04 -14.13
N MET A 134 -4.95 -1.87 -13.73
CA MET A 134 -4.68 -3.24 -13.34
C MET A 134 -4.11 -4.00 -14.55
N ARG A 135 -2.90 -4.53 -14.39
CA ARG A 135 -2.18 -5.28 -15.43
C ARG A 135 -1.62 -6.62 -14.96
N CYS A 136 -1.70 -6.90 -13.65
CA CYS A 136 -1.32 -8.18 -13.10
C CYS A 136 -2.21 -8.52 -11.89
N ARG A 137 -2.47 -9.81 -11.67
CA ARG A 137 -3.10 -10.33 -10.43
C ARG A 137 -2.12 -11.13 -9.57
N GLY A 138 -0.88 -11.34 -10.03
CA GLY A 138 0.09 -12.17 -9.32
C GLY A 138 -0.34 -13.64 -9.21
N CYS A 139 -0.90 -14.22 -10.27
CA CYS A 139 -1.40 -15.60 -10.26
C CYS A 139 -0.31 -16.68 -10.12
N GLY A 140 0.97 -16.32 -10.29
CA GLY A 140 2.11 -17.24 -10.14
C GLY A 140 2.44 -18.08 -11.38
N ASP A 141 1.54 -18.11 -12.38
CA ASP A 141 1.73 -18.83 -13.64
C ASP A 141 1.58 -17.86 -14.82
N CYS A 142 2.71 -17.32 -15.28
CA CYS A 142 2.73 -16.21 -16.24
C CYS A 142 2.63 -16.73 -17.68
N LEU A 143 1.53 -16.35 -18.38
CA LEU A 143 1.24 -16.78 -19.76
C LEU A 143 1.66 -15.75 -20.83
N LEU A 144 2.41 -14.72 -20.45
CA LEU A 144 2.66 -13.59 -21.35
C LEU A 144 3.58 -13.93 -22.52
N ASN A 145 4.40 -14.98 -22.42
CA ASN A 145 5.23 -15.45 -23.53
C ASN A 145 4.37 -16.13 -24.60
N GLU A 146 3.30 -16.81 -24.18
CA GLU A 146 2.37 -17.56 -25.01
C GLU A 146 1.33 -16.64 -25.64
N THR A 147 0.94 -15.57 -24.96
CA THR A 147 -0.10 -14.63 -25.41
C THR A 147 0.44 -13.39 -26.11
N GLY A 148 1.74 -13.32 -26.38
CA GLY A 148 2.36 -12.15 -27.02
C GLY A 148 2.27 -10.87 -26.18
N GLY A 149 2.33 -10.99 -24.86
CA GLY A 149 2.28 -9.87 -23.92
C GLY A 149 0.87 -9.42 -23.50
N ILE A 150 -0.19 -10.09 -23.96
CA ILE A 150 -1.57 -9.75 -23.59
C ILE A 150 -2.04 -10.65 -22.43
N CYS A 151 -2.13 -10.10 -21.23
CA CYS A 151 -2.59 -10.86 -20.06
C CYS A 151 -4.07 -11.29 -20.20
N PRO A 152 -4.39 -12.59 -20.28
CA PRO A 152 -5.79 -13.03 -20.43
C PRO A 152 -6.60 -12.85 -19.15
N ILE A 153 -5.95 -12.71 -17.99
CA ILE A 153 -6.64 -12.56 -16.70
C ILE A 153 -7.07 -11.12 -16.45
N THR A 154 -6.18 -10.14 -16.69
CA THR A 154 -6.45 -8.73 -16.37
C THR A 154 -6.91 -7.90 -17.56
N THR A 155 -6.60 -8.33 -18.79
CA THR A 155 -6.97 -7.58 -20.01
C THR A 155 -8.28 -8.09 -20.60
N CYS A 156 -8.59 -9.39 -20.49
CA CYS A 156 -9.90 -9.89 -20.86
C CYS A 156 -10.94 -9.44 -19.83
N ALA A 157 -12.00 -8.77 -20.28
CA ALA A 157 -13.11 -8.35 -19.41
C ALA A 157 -13.82 -9.52 -18.70
N LYS A 158 -13.65 -10.76 -19.19
CA LYS A 158 -14.19 -11.98 -18.59
C LYS A 158 -13.15 -12.77 -17.77
N SER A 159 -11.88 -12.35 -17.78
CA SER A 159 -10.76 -13.08 -17.18
C SER A 159 -10.71 -14.57 -17.57
N LEU A 160 -11.13 -14.92 -18.80
CA LEU A 160 -11.18 -16.31 -19.27
C LEU A 160 -9.79 -16.77 -19.74
N MET A 161 -9.32 -17.89 -19.21
CA MET A 161 -8.06 -18.51 -19.64
C MET A 161 -8.25 -19.61 -20.68
N ASN A 162 -9.36 -20.33 -20.64
CA ASN A 162 -9.63 -21.48 -21.50
C ASN A 162 -11.04 -21.39 -22.11
N GLY A 163 -11.21 -21.99 -23.28
CA GLY A 163 -12.47 -22.05 -24.00
C GLY A 163 -12.61 -20.94 -25.06
N PRO A 164 -13.65 -21.04 -25.92
CA PRO A 164 -13.92 -20.02 -26.92
C PRO A 164 -14.24 -18.67 -26.25
N CYS A 165 -13.98 -17.58 -26.98
CA CYS A 165 -14.53 -16.29 -26.59
C CYS A 165 -16.05 -16.44 -26.41
N GLY A 166 -16.60 -15.98 -25.28
CA GLY A 166 -18.03 -16.17 -24.99
C GLY A 166 -18.97 -15.52 -26.02
N GLY A 167 -18.47 -14.56 -26.81
CA GLY A 167 -19.24 -13.95 -27.89
C GLY A 167 -19.02 -12.44 -28.02
N MET A 168 -19.67 -11.89 -29.04
CA MET A 168 -19.66 -10.48 -29.41
C MET A 168 -21.09 -10.01 -29.69
N VAL A 169 -21.44 -8.81 -29.23
CA VAL A 169 -22.68 -8.11 -29.60
C VAL A 169 -22.31 -6.86 -30.40
N ARG A 170 -22.79 -6.78 -31.65
CA ARG A 170 -22.60 -5.60 -32.54
C ARG A 170 -21.16 -5.08 -32.62
N GLY A 171 -20.18 -5.95 -32.86
CA GLY A 171 -18.79 -5.51 -32.99
C GLY A 171 -18.02 -5.39 -31.66
N LYS A 172 -18.65 -5.63 -30.50
CA LYS A 172 -18.04 -5.46 -29.17
C LYS A 172 -18.13 -6.73 -28.33
N CYS A 173 -17.25 -6.85 -27.34
CA CYS A 173 -17.34 -7.92 -26.33
C CYS A 173 -18.74 -7.92 -25.72
N GLU A 174 -19.34 -9.11 -25.48
CA GLU A 174 -20.70 -9.18 -24.94
C GLU A 174 -20.88 -8.59 -23.53
N VAL A 175 -19.76 -8.38 -22.81
CA VAL A 175 -19.75 -7.74 -21.49
C VAL A 175 -19.57 -6.22 -21.55
N GLY A 176 -19.58 -5.63 -22.75
CA GLY A 176 -19.43 -4.18 -22.97
C GLY A 176 -18.05 -3.80 -23.46
#